data_AF-A0A7W1IZW9-F1
#
_entry.id   AF-A0A7W1IZW9-F1
#
_cell.length_a   1.000
_cell.length_b   1.000
_cell.length_c   1.000
_cell.angle_alpha   90.00
_cell.angle_beta   90.00
_cell.angle_gamma   90.00
#
_symmetry.space_group_name_H-M   'P 1'
#
loop_
_entity.id
_entity.type
_entity.pdbx_description
1 polymer ?
#
loop_
_entity_poly.entity_id
_entity_poly.type
_entity_poly.pdbx_seq_one_letter_code
_entity_poly.pdbx_strand_id
1 'polypeptide(L)' 'MREKAGILSLTTHQRSELERTIRHQSGRASSTQRARMILLAAEGVTKSEIGRQVGSHYNNVAKWIRRWSELTFPPFS' A
#
# COMPACT_ATOMS: atom_id res chain seq x y z
N MET A 1 6.28 15.30 13.96
CA MET A 1 5.53 14.03 14.04
C MET A 1 6.47 12.94 13.56
N ARG A 2 6.75 11.92 14.39
CA ARG A 2 7.82 10.93 14.17
C ARG A 2 7.66 10.25 12.81
N GLU A 3 8.68 10.40 11.97
CA GLU A 3 8.85 9.77 10.68
C GLU A 3 8.92 8.25 10.87
N LYS A 4 7.83 7.53 10.58
CA LYS A 4 7.90 6.08 10.43
C LYS A 4 8.75 5.79 9.20
N ALA A 5 9.99 5.34 9.42
CA ALA A 5 10.90 4.81 8.41
C ALA A 5 10.45 3.41 7.97
N GLY A 6 9.26 3.31 7.38
CA GLY A 6 8.84 2.10 6.69
C GLY A 6 9.69 1.86 5.44
N ILE A 7 9.40 0.77 4.72
CA ILE A 7 10.03 0.50 3.42
C ILE A 7 9.68 1.60 2.40
N LEU A 8 8.64 2.38 2.69
CA LEU A 8 8.11 3.42 1.82
C LEU A 8 7.73 4.67 2.62
N SER A 9 8.18 5.84 2.18
CA SER A 9 7.73 7.12 2.72
C SER A 9 6.47 7.58 2.00
N LEU A 10 5.38 7.80 2.76
CA LEU A 10 4.12 8.34 2.25
C LEU A 10 3.84 9.72 2.85
N THR A 11 3.35 10.64 2.02
CA THR A 11 2.80 11.90 2.52
C THR A 11 1.45 11.68 3.20
N THR A 12 1.03 12.63 4.05
CA THR A 12 -0.29 12.59 4.71
C THR A 12 -1.43 12.48 3.70
N HIS A 13 -1.31 13.19 2.57
CA HIS A 13 -2.31 13.13 1.49
C HIS A 13 -2.37 11.74 0.85
N GLN A 14 -1.22 11.15 0.49
CA GLN A 14 -1.17 9.81 -0.08
C GLN A 14 -1.74 8.75 0.88
N ARG A 15 -1.41 8.85 2.18
CA ARG A 15 -1.99 7.95 3.21
C ARG A 15 -3.51 8.08 3.26
N SER A 16 -4.04 9.30 3.30
CA SER A 16 -5.49 9.55 3.35
C SER A 16 -6.22 8.99 2.12
N GLU A 17 -5.63 9.11 0.92
CA GLU A 17 -6.21 8.56 -0.31
C GLU A 17 -6.22 7.02 -0.32
N LEU A 18 -5.17 6.37 0.20
CA LEU A 18 -5.13 4.92 0.37
C LEU A 18 -6.19 4.43 1.38
N GLU A 19 -6.31 5.11 2.52
CA GLU A 19 -7.33 4.82 3.53
C GLU A 19 -8.75 5.05 2.98
N ARG A 20 -8.94 6.10 2.18
CA ARG A 20 -10.20 6.35 1.47
C ARG A 20 -10.49 5.21 0.51
N THR A 21 -9.54 4.78 -0.31
CA THR A 21 -9.68 3.66 -1.24
C THR A 21 -10.07 2.36 -0.52
N ILE A 22 -9.50 2.10 0.67
CA ILE A 22 -9.84 0.94 1.48
C ILE A 22 -11.29 1.04 2.00
N ARG A 23 -11.70 2.22 2.48
CA ARG A 23 -13.05 2.46 3.01
C ARG A 23 -14.13 2.45 1.94
N HIS A 24 -13.86 3.05 0.78
CA HIS A 24 -14.87 3.28 -0.26
C HIS A 24 -15.16 2.05 -1.10
N GLN A 25 -14.35 0.97 -0.97
CA GLN A 25 -14.51 -0.32 -1.65
C GLN A 25 -14.96 -0.18 -3.12
N SER A 26 -14.45 0.86 -3.81
CA SER A 26 -14.90 1.28 -5.12
C SER A 26 -14.53 0.20 -6.15
N GLY A 27 -15.46 -0.73 -6.35
CA GLY A 27 -15.56 -1.65 -7.46
C GLY A 27 -14.64 -2.87 -7.50
N ARG A 28 -13.46 -2.91 -6.88
CA ARG A 28 -12.55 -4.07 -7.02
C ARG A 28 -11.77 -4.39 -5.74
N ALA A 29 -11.98 -5.60 -5.22
CA ALA A 29 -11.21 -6.17 -4.10
C ALA A 29 -9.68 -6.04 -4.30
N SER A 30 -9.22 -6.07 -5.56
CA SER A 30 -7.82 -5.87 -5.92
C SER A 30 -7.29 -4.47 -5.64
N SER A 31 -8.09 -3.40 -5.75
CA SER A 31 -7.67 -2.04 -5.39
C SER A 31 -7.49 -1.89 -3.88
N THR A 32 -8.44 -2.43 -3.10
CA THR A 32 -8.34 -2.45 -1.64
C THR A 32 -7.13 -3.27 -1.16
N GLN A 33 -6.88 -4.43 -1.77
CA GLN A 33 -5.72 -5.26 -1.45
C GLN A 33 -4.41 -4.51 -1.69
N ARG A 34 -4.26 -3.87 -2.84
CA ARG A 34 -3.08 -3.08 -3.21
C ARG A 34 -2.89 -1.88 -2.29
N ALA A 35 -3.96 -1.15 -1.99
CA ALA A 35 -3.91 -0.02 -1.06
C ALA A 35 -3.44 -0.45 0.34
N ARG A 36 -3.94 -1.60 0.84
CA ARG A 36 -3.47 -2.20 2.10
C ARG A 36 -1.99 -2.57 2.06
N MET A 37 -1.51 -3.16 0.96
CA MET A 37 -0.08 -3.50 0.81
C MET A 37 0.83 -2.28 0.99
N ILE A 38 0.46 -1.15 0.37
CA ILE A 38 1.27 0.08 0.39
C ILE A 38 1.24 0.75 1.78
N LEU A 39 0.09 0.79 2.45
CA LEU A 39 -0.01 1.31 3.82
C LEU A 39 0.84 0.52 4.81
N LEU A 40 0.74 -0.82 4.78
CA LEU A 40 1.52 -1.68 5.67
C LEU A 40 3.02 -1.55 5.40
N ALA A 41 3.44 -1.41 4.13
CA ALA A 41 4.83 -1.16 3.78
C ALA A 41 5.35 0.16 4.36
N ALA A 42 4.53 1.21 4.31
CA ALA A 42 4.85 2.51 4.91
C ALA A 42 4.83 2.47 6.45
N GLU A 43 4.12 1.51 7.03
CA GLU A 43 4.14 1.26 8.47
C GLU A 43 5.37 0.49 8.96
N GLY A 44 6.20 -0.01 8.05
CA GLY A 44 7.42 -0.78 8.35
C GLY A 44 7.20 -2.29 8.38
N VAL A 45 6.04 -2.78 7.93
CA VAL A 45 5.76 -4.21 7.86
C VAL A 45 6.56 -4.85 6.72
N THR A 46 7.13 -6.04 6.96
CA THR A 46 7.93 -6.75 5.95
C THR A 46 7.04 -7.30 4.83
N LYS A 47 7.58 -7.42 3.61
CA LYS A 47 6.80 -7.86 2.44
C LYS A 47 6.13 -9.22 2.63
N SER A 48 6.80 -10.13 3.34
CA SER A 48 6.28 -11.47 3.66
C SER A 48 5.09 -11.40 4.60
N GLU A 49 5.18 -10.54 5.62
CA GLU A 49 4.11 -10.35 6.60
C GLU A 49 2.90 -9.63 6.00
N ILE A 50 3.14 -8.62 5.16
CA ILE A 50 2.11 -7.98 4.35
C ILE A 50 1.37 -9.03 3.51
N GLY A 51 2.12 -9.89 2.82
CA GLY A 51 1.56 -10.95 1.99
C GLY A 51 0.62 -11.87 2.77
N ARG A 52 1.03 -12.29 3.97
CA ARG A 52 0.17 -13.07 4.88
C ARG A 52 -1.10 -12.33 5.27
N GLN A 53 -1.00 -11.06 5.66
CA GLN A 53 -2.16 -10.27 6.11
C GLN A 53 -3.17 -9.96 4.99
N VAL A 54 -2.70 -9.73 3.76
CA VAL A 54 -3.58 -9.39 2.63
C VAL A 54 -3.96 -10.61 1.78
N GLY A 55 -3.48 -11.80 2.10
CA GLY A 55 -3.73 -13.02 1.32
C GLY A 55 -3.07 -12.97 -0.07
N SER A 56 -1.84 -12.46 -0.18
CA SER A 56 -1.10 -12.38 -1.44
C SER A 56 0.35 -12.84 -1.28
N HIS A 57 0.96 -13.27 -2.38
CA HIS A 57 2.35 -13.70 -2.36
C HIS A 57 3.30 -12.50 -2.19
N TYR A 58 4.41 -12.67 -1.45
CA TYR A 58 5.36 -11.59 -1.15
C TYR A 58 5.94 -10.94 -2.42
N ASN A 59 6.12 -11.70 -3.51
CA ASN A 59 6.55 -11.15 -4.81
C ASN A 59 5.55 -10.15 -5.38
N ASN A 60 4.25 -10.36 -5.17
CA ASN A 60 3.21 -9.44 -5.62
C ASN A 60 3.28 -8.13 -4.80
N VAL A 61 3.50 -8.24 -3.49
CA VAL A 61 3.73 -7.08 -2.61
C VAL A 61 4.96 -6.28 -3.06
N ALA A 62 6.07 -6.96 -3.33
CA ALA A 62 7.30 -6.31 -3.81
C ALA A 62 7.09 -5.56 -5.13
N LYS A 63 6.37 -6.18 -6.08
CA LYS A 63 6.01 -5.57 -7.36
C LYS A 63 5.17 -4.31 -7.17
N TRP A 64 4.21 -4.32 -6.27
CA TRP A 64 3.36 -3.16 -6.00
C TRP A 64 4.09 -2.04 -5.29
N ILE A 65 4.93 -2.34 -4.29
CA ILE A 65 5.78 -1.33 -3.64
C ILE A 65 6.70 -0.66 -4.66
N ARG A 66 7.35 -1.45 -5.52
CA ARG A 66 8.22 -0.93 -6.58
C ARG A 66 7.44 -0.06 -7.56
N ARG A 67 6.30 -0.57 -8.07
CA ARG A 67 5.42 0.18 -8.98
C ARG A 67 4.93 1.49 -8.33
N TRP A 68 4.62 1.49 -7.04
CA TRP A 68 4.22 2.70 -6.34
C TRP A 68 5.38 3.70 -6.20
N SER A 69 6.60 3.22 -5.93
CA SER A 69 7.77 4.09 -5.87
C SER A 69 8.15 4.67 -7.23
N GLU A 70 7.84 3.95 -8.32
CA GLU A 70 8.09 4.39 -9.70
C GLU A 70 6.96 5.28 -10.26
N LEU A 71 5.72 5.10 -9.78
CA LEU A 71 4.56 5.89 -10.18
C LEU A 71 4.31 7.04 -9.20
N THR A 72 4.43 8.27 -9.67
CA THR A 72 4.13 9.49 -8.89
C THR A 72 2.65 9.58 -8.44
N PHE A 73 1.75 8.76 -8.98
CA PHE A 73 0.30 8.84 -8.74
C PHE A 73 -0.38 7.46 -8.55
N PRO A 74 -1.32 7.29 -7.59
CA PRO A 74 -2.02 6.03 -7.35
C PRO A 74 -2.83 5.54 -8.57
N PRO A 75 -2.61 4.30 -9.05
CA PRO A 75 -3.41 3.69 -10.14
C PRO A 75 -4.73 3.08 -9.63
N PHE A 76 -5.42 3.82 -8.74
CA PHE A 76 -6.70 3.42 -8.16
C PHE A 76 -7.88 4.28 -8.65
N SER A 77 -7.61 5.27 -9.51
CA SER A 77 -8.63 6.06 -10.20
C SER A 77 -9.23 5.32 -11.40
#